data_AF-A0A0F2PQZ1-F1
#
_entry.id   AF-A0A0F2PQZ1-F1
#
_cell.length_a   1.000
_cell.length_b   1.000
_cell.length_c   1.000
_cell.angle_alpha   90.00
_cell.angle_beta   90.00
_cell.angle_gamma   90.00
#
_symmetry.space_group_name_H-M   'P 1'
#
loop_
_entity.id
_entity.type
_entity.pdbx_description
1 polymer ?
#
loop_
_entity_poly.entity_id
_entity_poly.type
_entity_poly.pdbx_seq_one_letter_code
_entity_poly.pdbx_strand_id
1 'polypeptide(L)' 'MLDDHTRFQANDELALLNAISTTEVAAKKADLFSGLAKEDMVRKFFQNRAETLKGVNDNLRKHLDKLGGS' A
#
# COMPACT_ATOMS: atom_id res chain seq x y z
N MET A 1 17.38 -24.87 -14.15
CA MET A 1 17.00 -24.38 -12.81
C MET A 1 17.05 -22.86 -12.87
N LEU A 2 16.01 -22.17 -12.40
CA LEU A 2 16.10 -20.73 -12.11
C LEU A 2 17.15 -20.55 -11.03
N ASP A 3 18.09 -19.60 -11.19
CA ASP A 3 19.04 -19.31 -10.11
C ASP A 3 18.30 -18.77 -8.87
N ASP A 4 18.92 -18.92 -7.71
CA ASP A 4 18.28 -18.52 -6.45
C ASP A 4 17.98 -17.01 -6.41
N HIS A 5 18.78 -16.19 -7.09
CA HIS A 5 18.58 -14.74 -7.15
C HIS A 5 17.26 -14.36 -7.82
N THR A 6 16.95 -15.00 -8.95
CA THR A 6 15.69 -14.80 -9.69
C THR A 6 14.49 -15.23 -8.85
N ARG A 7 14.65 -16.30 -8.05
CA ARG A 7 13.59 -16.77 -7.13
C ARG A 7 13.36 -15.80 -5.98
N PHE A 8 14.42 -15.22 -5.42
CA PHE A 8 14.31 -14.20 -4.38
C PHE A 8 13.63 -12.93 -4.91
N GLN A 9 14.01 -12.43 -6.08
CA GLN A 9 13.37 -11.28 -6.71
C GLN A 9 11.87 -11.50 -6.96
N ALA A 10 11.48 -12.66 -7.52
CA ALA A 10 10.07 -12.96 -7.76
C ALA A 10 9.25 -13.04 -6.46
N ASN A 11 9.84 -13.57 -5.38
CA ASN A 11 9.17 -13.60 -4.06
C ASN A 11 9.02 -12.19 -3.46
N ASP A 12 10.03 -11.34 -3.62
CA ASP A 12 10.01 -9.94 -3.16
C ASP A 12 8.94 -9.13 -3.92
N GLU A 13 8.84 -9.32 -5.24
CA GLU A 13 7.78 -8.73 -6.06
C GLU A 13 6.38 -9.17 -5.62
N LEU A 14 6.17 -10.46 -5.37
CA LEU A 14 4.89 -10.99 -4.88
C LEU A 14 4.54 -10.43 -3.50
N ALA A 15 5.52 -10.34 -2.60
CA ALA A 15 5.33 -9.74 -1.28
C ALA A 15 4.93 -8.26 -1.39
N LEU A 16 5.56 -7.52 -2.30
CA LEU A 16 5.24 -6.12 -2.54
C LEU A 16 3.87 -5.92 -3.17
N LEU A 17 3.48 -6.73 -4.16
CA LEU A 17 2.15 -6.69 -4.74
C LEU A 17 1.06 -6.93 -3.68
N ASN A 18 1.28 -7.88 -2.78
CA ASN A 18 0.37 -8.14 -1.66
C ASN A 18 0.30 -6.97 -0.67
N ALA A 19 1.45 -6.34 -0.37
CA ALA A 19 1.52 -5.18 0.51
C ALA A 19 0.81 -3.96 -0.10
N ILE A 20 1.02 -3.71 -1.40
CA ILE A 20 0.35 -2.65 -2.18
C ILE A 20 -1.17 -2.85 -2.13
N SER A 21 -1.65 -4.06 -2.47
CA SER A 21 -3.07 -4.39 -2.49
C SER A 21 -3.72 -4.19 -1.11
N THR A 22 -3.09 -4.72 -0.06
CA THR A 22 -3.60 -4.61 1.32
C THR A 22 -3.63 -3.15 1.78
N THR A 23 -2.58 -2.39 1.49
CA THR A 23 -2.48 -0.98 1.86
C THR A 23 -3.52 -0.14 1.12
N GLU A 24 -3.78 -0.42 -0.15
CA GLU A 24 -4.79 0.26 -0.95
C GLU A 24 -6.20 0.06 -0.40
N VAL A 25 -6.54 -1.19 -0.06
CA VAL A 25 -7.84 -1.52 0.57
C VAL A 25 -7.98 -0.80 1.90
N ALA A 26 -6.93 -0.79 2.73
CA ALA A 26 -6.95 -0.09 4.01
C ALA A 26 -7.12 1.43 3.85
N ALA A 27 -6.44 2.04 2.86
CA ALA A 27 -6.56 3.46 2.55
C ALA A 27 -8.00 3.81 2.12
N LYS A 28 -8.60 3.02 1.23
CA LYS A 28 -9.99 3.20 0.76
C LYS A 28 -11.01 3.04 1.90
N LYS A 29 -10.78 2.10 2.81
CA LYS A 29 -11.63 1.92 4.01
C LYS A 29 -11.54 3.12 4.95
N ALA A 30 -10.33 3.63 5.20
CA ALA A 30 -10.14 4.83 6.01
C ALA A 30 -10.82 6.06 5.36
N ASP A 31 -10.70 6.22 4.05
CA ASP A 31 -11.38 7.28 3.27
C ASP A 31 -12.90 7.20 3.44
N LEU A 32 -13.48 6.00 3.28
CA LEU A 32 -14.90 5.74 3.51
C LEU A 32 -15.34 6.08 4.95
N PHE A 33 -14.58 5.64 5.96
CA PHE A 33 -14.92 5.91 7.36
C PHE A 33 -14.85 7.41 7.68
N SER A 34 -13.94 8.15 7.04
CA SER A 34 -13.92 9.62 7.17
C SER A 34 -15.19 10.26 6.61
N GLY A 35 -15.67 9.79 5.45
CA GLY A 35 -16.90 10.30 4.82
C GLY A 35 -18.17 9.98 5.60
N LEU A 36 -18.19 8.88 6.35
CA LEU A 36 -19.33 8.48 7.19
C LEU A 36 -19.29 9.08 8.60
N ALA A 37 -18.13 9.59 9.04
CA ALA A 37 -17.95 10.11 10.39
C ALA A 37 -18.72 11.43 10.60
N LYS A 38 -19.54 11.46 11.66
CA LYS A 38 -20.28 12.65 12.07
C LYS A 38 -19.41 13.59 12.91
N GLU A 39 -18.58 13.02 13.77
CA GLU A 39 -17.67 13.76 14.64
C GLU A 39 -16.40 14.21 13.88
N ASP A 40 -16.08 15.50 13.98
CA ASP A 40 -14.93 16.07 13.27
C ASP A 40 -13.59 15.44 13.67
N MET A 41 -13.43 15.05 14.95
CA MET A 41 -12.20 14.36 15.40
C MET A 41 -12.04 13.00 14.73
N VAL A 42 -13.13 12.24 14.60
CA VAL A 42 -13.14 10.91 13.98
C VAL A 42 -12.90 11.04 12.47
N ARG A 43 -13.53 12.03 11.82
CA ARG A 43 -13.29 12.34 10.41
C ARG A 43 -11.82 12.65 10.15
N LYS A 44 -11.23 13.58 10.91
CA LYS A 44 -9.82 13.97 10.76
C LYS A 44 -8.86 12.80 11.02
N PHE A 45 -9.15 11.97 12.02
CA PHE A 45 -8.37 10.77 12.30
C PHE A 45 -8.31 9.83 11.08
N PHE A 46 -9.47 9.50 10.52
CA PHE A 46 -9.54 8.59 9.37
C PHE A 46 -8.99 9.22 8.08
N GLN A 47 -9.19 10.53 7.88
CA GLN A 47 -8.61 11.25 6.75
C GLN A 47 -7.07 11.22 6.79
N ASN A 48 -6.46 11.58 7.93
CA ASN A 48 -5.01 11.51 8.11
C ASN A 48 -4.49 10.09 7.91
N ARG A 49 -5.25 9.08 8.37
CA ARG A 49 -4.90 7.67 8.19
C ARG A 49 -4.94 7.27 6.72
N ALA A 50 -5.95 7.69 5.97
CA ALA A 50 -6.07 7.44 4.53
C ALA A 50 -4.90 8.06 3.76
N GLU A 51 -4.54 9.31 4.06
CA GLU A 51 -3.40 10.02 3.45
C GLU A 51 -2.08 9.32 3.74
N THR A 52 -1.85 8.92 4.99
CA THR A 52 -0.65 8.16 5.38
C THR A 52 -0.53 6.85 4.60
N LEU A 53 -1.63 6.09 4.49
CA LEU A 53 -1.63 4.82 3.78
C LEU A 53 -1.44 5.00 2.27
N LYS A 54 -2.01 6.06 1.67
CA LYS A 54 -1.74 6.43 0.27
C LYS A 54 -0.24 6.68 0.06
N GLY A 55 0.40 7.47 0.93
CA GLY A 55 1.84 7.73 0.85
C GLY A 55 2.71 6.46 1.02
N VAL A 56 2.33 5.55 1.92
CA VAL A 56 3.00 4.23 2.03
C VAL A 56 2.84 3.44 0.74
N ASN A 57 1.63 3.40 0.17
CA ASN A 57 1.35 2.66 -1.05
C ASN A 57 2.16 3.22 -2.25
N ASP A 58 2.28 4.53 -2.37
CA ASP A 58 3.09 5.18 -3.41
C ASP A 58 4.58 4.80 -3.29
N ASN A 59 5.09 4.68 -2.07
CA ASN A 59 6.47 4.23 -1.83
C ASN A 59 6.66 2.75 -2.18
N LEU A 60 5.69 1.90 -1.86
CA LEU A 60 5.73 0.48 -2.24
C LEU A 60 5.69 0.31 -3.76
N ARG A 61 4.85 1.07 -4.47
CA ARG A 61 4.80 1.08 -5.94
C ARG A 61 6.13 1.51 -6.55
N LYS A 62 6.75 2.59 -6.04
CA LYS A 62 8.10 3.01 -6.46
C LYS A 62 9.16 1.93 -6.22
N HIS A 63 9.00 1.11 -5.18
CA HIS A 63 9.92 0.01 -4.92
C HIS A 63 9.69 -1.16 -5.87
N LEU A 64 8.42 -1.50 -6.15
CA LEU A 64 8.06 -2.49 -7.16
C LEU A 64 8.57 -2.09 -8.55
N ASP A 65 8.43 -0.81 -8.94
CA ASP A 65 8.94 -0.29 -10.21
C ASP A 65 10.47 -0.41 -10.33
N LYS A 66 11.19 -0.36 -9.20
CA LYS A 66 12.65 -0.57 -9.16
C LYS A 66 13.04 -2.05 -9.26
N LEU A 67 12.18 -2.96 -8.79
CA LEU A 67 12.41 -4.40 -8.88
C LEU A 67 12.06 -4.93 -10.27
N GLY A 68 10.89 -4.56 -10.81
CA GLY A 68 10.49 -4.84 -12.18
C GLY A 68 11.16 -3.94 -13.23
N GLY A 69 12.09 -3.08 -12.79
CA GLY A 69 12.87 -2.13 -13.59
C GLY A 69 14.14 -2.73 -14.20
N SER A 70 14.10 -4.01 -14.58
CA SER A 70 15.02 -4.69 -15.49
C SER A 70 14.25 -5.59 -16.44
#